data_AF-A0A822GW32-F1
#
_entry.id   AF-A0A822GW32-F1
#
_cell.length_a   1.000
_cell.length_b   1.000
_cell.length_c   1.000
_cell.angle_alpha   90.00
_cell.angle_beta   90.00
_cell.angle_gamma   90.00
#
_symmetry.space_group_name_H-M   'P 1'
#
loop_
_entity.id
_entity.type
_entity.pdbx_description
1 polymer ?
#
loop_
_entity_poly.entity_id
_entity_poly.type
_entity_poly.pdbx_seq_one_letter_code
_entity_poly.pdbx_strand_id
1 'polypeptide(L)'
;ANYLMNTIPNICTQENLHWTCPNANTFFSASIIWGAIGPIKMFGKGATYSYLLYGFLIGGVLPILGWILMKTFPKIEWLKYIHFPIMLSATAMMPPAPPGNYPSWLLVGFIFNFILARYARSWWKRYAYVFSRDPT
;
A
#
# COMPACT_ATOMS: atom_id res chain seq x y z
N ALA A 1 -21.66 -2.22 -7.53
CA ALA A 1 -20.91 -1.90 -8.76
C ALA A 1 -21.70 -2.23 -10.04
N ASN A 2 -22.25 -3.43 -10.20
CA ASN A 2 -22.98 -3.84 -11.42
C ASN A 2 -24.16 -2.92 -11.82
N TYR A 3 -24.93 -2.42 -10.85
CA TYR A 3 -26.07 -1.55 -11.15
C TYR A 3 -25.65 -0.27 -11.90
N LEU A 4 -24.56 0.38 -11.48
CA LEU A 4 -24.08 1.62 -12.10
C LEU A 4 -23.47 1.38 -13.49
N MET A 5 -22.83 0.23 -13.70
CA MET A 5 -22.29 -0.16 -15.00
C MET A 5 -23.38 -0.48 -16.03
N ASN A 6 -24.53 -1.00 -15.58
CA ASN A 6 -25.66 -1.35 -16.46
C ASN A 6 -26.57 -0.15 -16.77
N THR A 7 -26.62 0.85 -15.89
CA THR A 7 -27.52 2.01 -16.02
C THR A 7 -26.88 3.20 -16.73
N ILE A 8 -25.56 3.37 -16.61
CA ILE A 8 -24.83 4.48 -17.23
C ILE A 8 -23.90 3.91 -18.32
N PRO A 9 -24.23 4.09 -19.61
CA PRO A 9 -23.35 3.63 -20.69
C PRO A 9 -22.02 4.39 -20.62
N ASN A 10 -20.92 3.69 -20.90
CA ASN A 10 -19.57 4.26 -21.00
C ASN A 10 -19.01 4.90 -19.70
N ILE A 11 -19.52 4.55 -18.52
CA ILE A 11 -19.11 5.13 -17.23
C ILE A 11 -17.61 5.02 -16.91
N CYS A 12 -16.92 3.98 -17.41
CA CYS A 12 -15.48 3.77 -17.18
C CYS A 12 -14.60 4.03 -18.41
N THR A 13 -15.13 4.70 -19.45
CA THR A 13 -14.38 5.03 -20.67
C THR A 13 -13.63 6.35 -20.52
N GLN A 14 -12.57 6.55 -21.31
CA GLN A 14 -11.78 7.79 -21.27
C GLN A 14 -12.55 9.04 -21.73
N GLU A 15 -13.71 8.85 -22.38
CA GLU A 15 -14.57 9.94 -22.82
C GLU A 15 -15.35 10.59 -21.65
N ASN A 16 -15.59 9.84 -20.57
CA ASN A 16 -16.27 10.33 -19.39
C ASN A 16 -15.27 10.77 -18.31
N LEU A 17 -14.81 12.03 -18.39
CA LEU A 17 -13.84 12.61 -17.44
C LEU A 17 -14.32 12.65 -15.98
N HIS A 18 -15.63 12.59 -15.73
CA HIS A 18 -16.19 12.70 -14.37
C HIS A 18 -16.06 11.42 -13.54
N TRP A 19 -15.92 10.26 -14.17
CA TRP A 19 -15.95 8.97 -13.48
C TRP A 19 -14.66 8.20 -13.75
N THR A 20 -13.89 7.95 -12.69
CA THR A 20 -12.71 7.08 -12.74
C THR A 20 -13.04 5.76 -12.05
N CYS A 21 -12.81 4.63 -12.75
CA CYS A 21 -13.10 3.28 -12.24
C CYS A 21 -11.81 2.51 -11.89
N PRO A 22 -11.05 2.93 -10.86
CA PRO A 22 -9.73 2.36 -10.58
C PRO A 22 -9.77 0.86 -10.25
N ASN A 23 -10.74 0.43 -9.44
CA ASN A 23 -10.89 -0.99 -9.09
C ASN A 23 -11.18 -1.85 -10.33
N ALA A 24 -12.14 -1.46 -11.18
CA ALA A 24 -12.50 -2.22 -12.37
C ALA A 24 -11.33 -2.32 -13.36
N ASN A 25 -10.61 -1.21 -13.59
CA ASN A 25 -9.44 -1.19 -14.46
C ASN A 25 -8.30 -2.06 -13.94
N THR A 26 -8.12 -2.10 -12.62
CA THR A 26 -7.12 -2.94 -11.95
C THR A 26 -7.44 -4.43 -12.11
N PHE A 27 -8.69 -4.83 -11.85
CA PHE A 27 -9.13 -6.22 -12.01
C PHE A 27 -9.07 -6.68 -13.48
N PHE A 28 -9.42 -5.79 -14.42
CA PHE A 28 -9.32 -6.07 -15.85
C PHE A 28 -7.87 -6.24 -16.30
N SER A 29 -6.98 -5.33 -15.87
CA SER A 29 -5.54 -5.41 -16.16
C SER A 29 -4.93 -6.68 -15.57
N ALA A 30 -5.27 -7.04 -14.33
CA ALA A 30 -4.81 -8.28 -13.71
C ALA A 30 -5.28 -9.52 -14.49
N SER A 31 -6.52 -9.55 -14.96
CA SER A 31 -7.05 -10.64 -15.77
C SER A 31 -6.29 -10.81 -17.10
N ILE A 32 -5.90 -9.71 -17.75
CA ILE A 32 -5.08 -9.78 -18.98
C ILE A 32 -3.68 -10.31 -18.68
N ILE A 33 -3.05 -9.82 -17.61
CA ILE A 33 -1.71 -10.22 -17.20
C ILE A 33 -1.65 -11.72 -16.93
N TRP A 34 -2.55 -12.21 -16.07
CA TRP A 34 -2.52 -13.60 -15.60
C TRP A 34 -3.25 -14.57 -16.53
N GLY A 35 -4.22 -14.09 -17.33
CA GLY A 35 -5.04 -14.94 -18.20
C GLY A 35 -4.59 -14.97 -19.67
N ALA A 36 -4.19 -13.83 -20.24
CA ALA A 36 -3.90 -13.72 -21.68
C ALA A 36 -2.40 -13.67 -22.01
N ILE A 37 -1.62 -12.88 -21.27
CA ILE A 37 -0.18 -12.69 -21.52
C ILE A 37 0.65 -13.82 -20.90
N GLY A 38 0.29 -14.21 -19.67
CA GLY A 38 0.98 -15.22 -18.89
C GLY A 38 2.27 -14.71 -18.24
N PRO A 39 2.71 -15.34 -17.13
CA PRO A 39 3.79 -14.85 -16.28
C PRO A 39 5.17 -14.84 -16.96
N ILE A 40 5.43 -15.76 -17.90
CA ILE A 40 6.74 -15.85 -18.58
C ILE A 40 7.01 -14.63 -19.46
N LYS A 41 5.98 -14.08 -20.13
CA LYS A 41 6.14 -12.90 -20.98
C LYS A 41 6.30 -11.60 -20.18
N MET A 42 5.75 -11.54 -18.96
CA MET A 42 5.91 -10.39 -18.07
C MET A 42 7.17 -10.44 -17.20
N PHE A 43 7.45 -11.59 -16.59
CA PHE A 43 8.49 -11.74 -15.56
C PHE A 43 9.67 -12.61 -15.98
N GLY A 44 9.66 -13.17 -17.19
CA GLY A 44 10.75 -14.01 -17.71
C GLY A 44 12.07 -13.25 -17.93
N LYS A 45 13.15 -13.99 -18.19
CA LYS A 45 14.48 -13.40 -18.47
C LYS A 45 14.41 -12.44 -19.67
N GLY A 46 14.76 -11.17 -19.46
CA GLY A 46 14.75 -10.13 -20.48
C GLY A 46 13.41 -9.39 -20.65
N ALA A 47 12.37 -9.75 -19.89
CA ALA A 47 11.11 -9.02 -19.89
C ALA A 47 11.20 -7.73 -19.06
N THR A 48 10.41 -6.72 -19.46
CA THR A 48 10.40 -5.39 -18.84
C THR A 48 10.17 -5.43 -17.33
N TYR A 49 9.37 -6.38 -16.82
CA TYR A 49 9.00 -6.48 -15.40
C TYR A 49 9.78 -7.56 -14.63
N SER A 50 10.81 -8.15 -15.22
CA SER A 50 11.66 -9.16 -14.55
C SER A 50 12.28 -8.66 -13.25
N TYR A 51 12.56 -7.36 -13.15
CA TYR A 51 13.13 -6.77 -11.94
C TYR A 51 12.18 -6.80 -10.73
N LEU A 52 10.86 -6.87 -10.95
CA LEU A 52 9.89 -6.94 -9.85
C LEU A 52 10.04 -8.21 -9.03
N LEU A 53 10.59 -9.28 -9.61
CA LEU A 53 10.90 -10.52 -8.89
C LEU A 53 11.95 -10.32 -7.79
N TYR A 54 12.85 -9.33 -7.92
CA TYR A 54 13.78 -8.99 -6.83
C TYR A 54 13.06 -8.45 -5.59
N GLY A 55 11.81 -7.99 -5.73
CA GLY A 55 10.96 -7.61 -4.61
C GLY A 55 10.73 -8.76 -3.62
N PHE A 56 10.71 -10.02 -4.07
CA PHE A 56 10.61 -11.17 -3.18
C PHE A 56 11.85 -11.34 -2.29
N LEU A 57 13.05 -11.09 -2.83
CA LEU A 57 14.27 -11.12 -2.04
C LEU A 57 14.27 -9.99 -1.02
N ILE A 58 13.88 -8.78 -1.44
CA ILE A 58 13.77 -7.62 -0.55
C ILE A 58 12.79 -7.91 0.59
N GLY A 59 11.61 -8.46 0.27
CA GLY A 59 10.58 -8.82 1.25
C GLY A 59 11.03 -9.90 2.24
N GLY A 60 11.84 -10.87 1.81
CA GLY A 60 12.41 -11.88 2.69
C GLY A 60 13.57 -11.39 3.55
N VAL A 61 14.39 -10.48 3.03
CA VAL A 61 15.59 -9.96 3.72
C VAL A 61 15.24 -8.91 4.78
N LEU A 62 14.27 -8.03 4.51
CA LEU A 62 13.81 -6.98 5.43
C LEU A 62 13.49 -7.46 6.86
N PRO A 63 12.67 -8.51 7.08
CA PRO A 63 12.39 -8.99 8.43
C PRO A 63 13.62 -9.58 9.12
N ILE A 64 14.51 -10.24 8.38
CA ILE A 64 15.76 -10.80 8.90
C ILE A 64 16.69 -9.67 9.37
N LEU A 65 16.86 -8.63 8.55
CA LEU A 65 17.63 -7.45 8.93
C LEU A 65 17.04 -6.76 10.16
N GLY A 66 15.72 -6.61 10.21
CA GLY A 66 15.02 -6.07 11.38
C GLY A 66 15.29 -6.87 12.65
N TRP A 67 15.26 -8.21 12.55
CA TRP A 67 15.57 -9.09 13.67
C TRP A 67 17.02 -8.98 14.15
N ILE A 68 17.99 -8.96 13.23
CA ILE A 68 19.41 -8.78 13.58
C ILE A 68 19.61 -7.43 14.28
N LEU A 69 19.03 -6.36 13.74
CA LEU A 69 19.19 -5.00 14.26
C LEU A 69 18.64 -4.86 15.68
N MET A 70 17.51 -5.51 15.98
CA MET A 70 16.95 -5.59 17.33
C MET A 70 17.86 -6.35 18.30
N LYS A 71 18.59 -7.37 17.82
CA LYS A 71 19.50 -8.18 18.62
C LYS A 71 20.83 -7.47 18.91
N THR A 72 21.37 -6.72 17.95
CA THR A 72 22.63 -5.98 18.11
C THR A 72 22.46 -4.67 18.89
N PHE A 73 21.29 -4.02 18.83
CA PHE A 73 21.04 -2.76 19.51
C PHE A 73 19.90 -2.84 20.54
N PRO A 74 20.06 -3.62 21.62
CA PRO A 74 19.01 -3.78 22.64
C PRO A 74 18.70 -2.49 23.40
N LYS A 75 19.61 -1.50 23.38
CA LYS A 75 19.47 -0.20 24.05
C LYS A 75 18.49 0.74 23.34
N ILE A 76 18.16 0.47 22.08
CA ILE A 76 17.30 1.35 21.29
C ILE A 76 15.87 0.83 21.35
N GLU A 77 15.09 1.31 22.32
CA GLU A 77 13.73 0.82 22.56
C GLU A 77 12.77 1.08 21.39
N TRP A 78 13.00 2.13 20.58
CA TRP A 78 12.10 2.45 19.48
C TRP A 78 12.12 1.43 18.32
N LEU A 79 13.22 0.67 18.17
CA LEU A 79 13.32 -0.37 17.13
C LEU A 79 12.32 -1.50 17.34
N LYS A 80 11.89 -1.75 18.58
CA LYS A 80 10.93 -2.81 18.92
C LYS A 80 9.52 -2.51 18.38
N TYR A 81 9.20 -1.25 18.13
CA TYR A 81 7.89 -0.83 17.60
C TYR A 81 7.82 -0.85 16.07
N ILE A 82 8.93 -1.14 15.38
CA ILE A 82 8.96 -1.22 13.92
C ILE A 82 8.67 -2.66 13.49
N HIS A 83 7.49 -2.86 12.91
CA HIS A 83 7.08 -4.14 12.36
C HIS A 83 7.15 -4.10 10.83
N PHE A 84 8.28 -4.54 10.28
CA PHE A 84 8.49 -4.65 8.84
C PHE A 84 7.39 -5.42 8.09
N PRO A 85 6.83 -6.53 8.61
CA PRO A 85 5.71 -7.22 7.94
C PRO A 85 4.46 -6.36 7.82
N ILE A 86 4.15 -5.54 8.84
CA ILE A 86 2.99 -4.64 8.81
C ILE A 86 3.21 -3.52 7.79
N MET A 87 4.43 -2.97 7.74
CA MET A 87 4.80 -1.95 6.76
C MET A 87 4.73 -2.48 5.31
N LEU A 88 5.19 -3.70 5.07
CA LEU A 88 5.10 -4.35 3.75
C LEU A 88 3.67 -4.78 3.42
N SER A 89 2.87 -5.18 4.41
CA SER A 89 1.45 -5.49 4.19
C SER A 89 0.63 -4.26 3.82
N ALA A 90 1.00 -3.07 4.30
CA ALA A 90 0.30 -1.83 3.99
C ALA A 90 0.37 -1.46 2.49
N THR A 91 1.37 -1.95 1.76
CA THR A 91 1.49 -1.72 0.31
C THR A 91 0.71 -2.74 -0.53
N ALA A 92 0.08 -3.76 0.08
CA ALA A 92 -0.68 -4.77 -0.65
C ALA A 92 -1.92 -4.21 -1.38
N MET A 93 -2.43 -3.06 -0.93
CA MET A 93 -3.53 -2.35 -1.60
C MET A 93 -3.06 -1.41 -2.72
N MET A 94 -1.80 -1.52 -3.17
CA MET A 94 -1.25 -0.70 -4.27
C MET A 94 -2.05 -0.73 -5.58
N PRO A 95 -2.61 -1.87 -6.02
CA PRO A 95 -3.21 -1.93 -7.36
C PRO A 95 -4.32 -0.88 -7.61
N PRO A 96 -5.20 -0.52 -6.66
CA PRO A 96 -6.20 0.54 -6.86
C PRO A 96 -5.77 1.98 -6.52
N ALA A 97 -4.66 2.21 -5.82
CA ALA A 97 -4.30 3.53 -5.29
C ALA A 97 -3.15 4.18 -6.08
N PRO A 98 -3.26 5.48 -6.44
CA PRO A 98 -2.16 6.21 -7.06
C PRO A 98 -0.88 6.16 -6.20
N PRO A 99 0.31 6.03 -6.81
CA PRO A 99 1.58 5.92 -6.07
C PRO A 99 1.84 7.06 -5.08
N GLY A 100 1.24 8.24 -5.29
CA GLY A 100 1.36 9.41 -4.42
C GLY A 100 0.57 9.34 -3.10
N ASN A 101 -0.41 8.44 -2.98
CA ASN A 101 -1.22 8.35 -1.75
C ASN A 101 -0.47 7.69 -0.59
N TYR A 102 0.45 6.77 -0.90
CA TYR A 102 1.27 6.06 0.10
C TYR A 102 2.23 6.96 0.88
N PRO A 103 3.09 7.78 0.24
CA PRO A 103 3.95 8.69 0.99
C PRO A 103 3.12 9.69 1.80
N SER A 104 1.97 10.12 1.28
CA SER A 104 1.05 11.00 2.00
C SER A 104 0.49 10.33 3.26
N TRP A 105 0.02 9.08 3.16
CA TRP A 105 -0.49 8.32 4.31
C TRP A 105 0.61 8.05 5.35
N LEU A 106 1.82 7.67 4.90
CA LEU A 106 2.97 7.47 5.78
C LEU A 106 3.39 8.77 6.49
N LEU A 107 3.42 9.89 5.77
CA LEU A 107 3.75 11.20 6.33
C LEU A 107 2.70 11.65 7.36
N VAL A 108 1.42 11.56 7.03
CA VAL A 108 0.33 11.90 7.95
C VAL A 108 0.36 10.99 9.18
N GLY A 109 0.53 9.69 8.98
CA GLY A 109 0.66 8.70 10.06
C GLY A 109 1.85 9.00 10.98
N PHE A 110 3.00 9.36 10.42
CA PHE A 110 4.19 9.75 11.18
C PHE A 110 3.99 11.05 11.96
N ILE A 111 3.44 12.09 11.34
CA ILE A 111 3.17 13.36 12.01
C ILE A 111 2.19 13.15 13.16
N PHE A 112 1.11 12.39 12.94
CA PHE A 112 0.08 12.17 13.94
C PHE A 112 0.54 11.26 15.08
N ASN A 113 1.16 10.11 14.78
CA ASN A 113 1.50 9.12 15.79
C ASN A 113 2.88 9.30 16.42
N PHE A 114 3.82 9.99 15.76
CA PHE A 114 5.17 10.21 16.30
C PHE A 114 5.34 11.64 16.85
N ILE A 115 5.05 12.66 16.04
CA ILE A 115 5.28 14.06 16.43
C ILE A 115 4.21 14.52 17.41
N LEU A 116 2.93 14.44 17.03
CA LEU A 116 1.82 14.93 17.87
C LEU A 116 1.67 14.13 19.17
N ALA A 117 1.91 12.82 19.15
CA ALA A 117 1.91 12.00 20.37
C ALA A 117 3.06 12.35 21.35
N ARG A 118 4.19 12.86 20.85
CA ARG A 118 5.36 13.22 21.66
C ARG A 118 5.30 14.65 22.20
N TYR A 119 4.85 15.61 21.38
CA TYR A 119 4.86 17.03 21.74
C TYR A 119 3.50 17.59 22.19
N ALA A 120 2.38 17.00 21.77
CA ALA A 120 1.02 17.49 22.03
C ALA A 120 0.10 16.40 22.56
N ARG A 121 0.56 15.67 23.60
CA ARG A 121 -0.07 14.43 24.09
C ARG A 121 -1.52 14.59 24.56
N SER A 122 -1.89 15.75 25.13
CA SER A 122 -3.26 16.05 25.57
C SER A 122 -4.22 16.25 24.39
N TRP A 123 -3.75 16.92 23.33
CA TRP A 123 -4.49 17.10 22.09
C TRP A 123 -4.64 15.76 21.36
N TRP A 124 -3.53 15.02 21.20
CA TRP A 124 -3.53 13.72 20.53
C TRP A 124 -4.52 12.73 21.15
N LYS A 125 -4.59 12.62 22.49
CA LYS A 125 -5.56 11.72 23.16
C LYS A 125 -7.02 12.05 22.86
N ARG A 126 -7.37 13.33 22.68
CA ARG A 126 -8.74 13.76 22.37
C ARG A 126 -9.12 13.40 20.93
N TYR A 127 -8.20 13.58 19.99
CA TYR A 127 -8.47 13.34 18.56
C TYR A 127 -8.18 11.90 18.11
N ALA A 128 -7.29 11.17 18.79
CA ALA A 128 -7.00 9.77 18.48
C ALA A 128 -8.26 8.90 18.54
N TYR A 129 -9.16 9.15 19.50
CA TYR A 129 -10.43 8.43 19.61
C TYR A 129 -11.35 8.69 18.42
N VAL A 130 -11.38 9.94 17.94
CA VAL A 130 -12.16 10.35 16.77
C VAL A 130 -11.61 9.73 15.49
N PHE A 131 -10.28 9.71 15.33
CA PHE A 131 -9.61 9.09 14.18
C PHE A 131 -9.62 7.56 14.20
N SER A 132 -9.70 6.92 15.38
CA SER A 132 -9.81 5.45 15.51
C SER A 132 -11.19 4.91 15.14
N ARG A 133 -12.19 5.79 15.05
CA ARG A 133 -13.54 5.42 14.65
C ARG A 133 -13.59 5.35 13.13
N ASP A 134 -13.08 4.25 12.60
CA ASP A 134 -13.17 3.94 11.17
C ASP A 134 -14.66 3.82 10.80
N PRO A 135 -15.17 4.61 9.84
CA PRO A 135 -16.50 4.41 9.28
C PRO A 135 -16.37 3.39 8.14
N THR A 136 -16.17 2.11 8.50
CA THR A 136 -16.38 1.00 7.56
C THR A 136 -17.86 0.66 7.50
#